data_AF-M0EMR3-F1
#
_entry.id   AF-M0EMR3-F1
#
_cell.length_a   1.000
_cell.length_b   1.000
_cell.length_c   1.000
_cell.angle_alpha   90.00
_cell.angle_beta   90.00
_cell.angle_gamma   90.00
#
_symmetry.space_group_name_H-M   'P 1'
#
loop_
_entity.id
_entity.type
_entity.pdbx_description
1 polymer ?
#
loop_
_entity_poly.entity_id
_entity_poly.type
_entity_poly.pdbx_seq_one_letter_code
_entity_poly.pdbx_strand_id
1 'polypeptide(L)'
;MSEGDDVSARDALAIAQRALARVGEFEDRVDKLEQQRGELQEDLTAVKLRLSEIDEERPYDSLSLNEKVGMVREHAFRKATDRNGRAKLDYDDVMYEVFGGEPGAKHCYKLIRLAAGLESDEKTGGTIPGFTARDPSSGNYHLAVDAAEAKRSEVFFPRTKTDGEGVA
;
A
#
# COMPACT_ATOMS: atom_id res chain seq x y z
N MET A 1 50.71 -12.31 -41.73
CA MET A 1 49.30 -12.54 -41.35
C MET A 1 49.18 -12.22 -39.86
N SER A 2 48.69 -11.03 -39.51
CA SER A 2 48.54 -10.59 -38.10
C SER A 2 47.31 -9.68 -37.90
N GLU A 3 46.38 -9.62 -38.85
CA GLU A 3 45.21 -8.72 -38.80
C GLU A 3 44.00 -9.30 -38.06
N GLY A 4 44.01 -10.58 -37.69
CA GLY A 4 42.89 -11.24 -37.00
C GLY A 4 42.86 -11.06 -35.47
N ASP A 5 43.99 -10.75 -34.85
CA ASP A 5 44.14 -10.68 -33.38
C ASP A 5 43.80 -9.29 -32.81
N ASP A 6 44.08 -8.22 -33.59
CA ASP A 6 43.81 -6.83 -33.18
C ASP A 6 42.32 -6.48 -33.11
N VAL A 7 41.50 -7.13 -33.95
CA VAL A 7 40.03 -6.94 -33.94
C VAL A 7 39.43 -7.58 -32.69
N SER A 8 39.91 -8.77 -32.31
CA SER A 8 39.52 -9.48 -31.08
C SER A 8 39.84 -8.65 -29.82
N ALA A 9 41.05 -8.07 -29.74
CA ALA A 9 41.44 -7.23 -28.61
C ALA A 9 40.61 -5.94 -28.50
N ARG A 10 40.30 -5.29 -29.63
CA ARG A 10 39.42 -4.11 -29.67
C ARG A 10 37.99 -4.43 -29.25
N ASP A 11 37.43 -5.54 -29.72
CA ASP A 11 36.08 -5.97 -29.36
C ASP A 11 35.99 -6.34 -27.87
N ALA A 12 37.01 -7.02 -27.33
CA ALA A 12 37.10 -7.31 -25.89
C ALA A 12 37.15 -6.03 -25.04
N LEU A 13 37.91 -5.02 -25.49
CA LEU A 13 38.00 -3.70 -24.83
C LEU A 13 36.65 -2.95 -24.88
N ALA A 14 35.97 -2.98 -26.03
CA ALA A 14 34.65 -2.35 -26.17
C ALA A 14 33.60 -3.04 -25.28
N ILE A 15 33.64 -4.37 -25.17
CA ILE A 15 32.77 -5.13 -24.25
C ILE A 15 33.09 -4.78 -22.80
N ALA A 16 34.37 -4.71 -22.43
CA ALA A 16 34.79 -4.35 -21.08
C ALA A 16 34.36 -2.92 -20.70
N GLN A 17 34.50 -1.95 -21.60
CA GLN A 17 34.04 -0.57 -21.40
C GLN A 17 32.53 -0.49 -21.23
N ARG A 18 31.76 -1.25 -22.03
CA ARG A 18 30.30 -1.31 -21.91
C ARG A 18 29.86 -1.99 -20.61
N ALA A 19 30.58 -3.01 -20.18
CA ALA A 19 30.33 -3.68 -18.89
C ALA A 19 30.61 -2.72 -17.73
N LEU A 20 31.74 -2.00 -17.75
CA LEU A 20 32.07 -0.99 -16.73
C LEU A 20 31.04 0.14 -16.67
N ALA A 21 30.57 0.64 -17.81
CA ALA A 21 29.52 1.65 -17.84
C ALA A 21 28.21 1.15 -17.21
N ARG A 22 27.80 -0.10 -17.49
CA ARG A 22 26.63 -0.72 -16.85
C ARG A 22 26.81 -0.94 -15.35
N VAL A 23 28.02 -1.27 -14.91
CA VAL A 23 28.32 -1.41 -13.48
C VAL A 23 28.16 -0.08 -12.78
N GLY A 24 28.68 1.02 -13.34
CA GLY A 24 28.47 2.37 -12.80
C GLY A 24 26.99 2.75 -12.70
N GLU A 25 26.20 2.48 -13.75
CA GLU A 25 24.74 2.70 -13.71
C GLU A 25 24.04 1.89 -12.61
N PHE A 26 24.52 0.69 -12.31
CA PHE A 26 23.98 -0.13 -11.22
C PHE A 26 24.42 0.35 -9.85
N GLU A 27 25.66 0.78 -9.68
CA GLU A 27 26.18 1.37 -8.45
C GLU A 27 25.36 2.63 -8.09
N ASP A 28 25.18 3.55 -9.04
CA ASP A 28 24.36 4.75 -8.85
C ASP A 28 22.90 4.41 -8.44
N ARG A 29 22.35 3.35 -9.04
CA ARG A 29 20.98 2.89 -8.72
C ARG A 29 20.90 2.26 -7.32
N VAL A 30 21.92 1.51 -6.92
CA VAL A 30 22.00 0.91 -5.58
C VAL A 30 22.08 2.04 -4.55
N ASP A 31 22.98 3.00 -4.73
CA ASP A 31 23.14 4.14 -3.81
C ASP A 31 21.83 4.92 -3.64
N LYS A 32 21.13 5.18 -4.76
CA LYS A 32 19.83 5.85 -4.72
C LYS A 32 18.77 5.03 -3.96
N LEU A 33 18.74 3.71 -4.16
CA LEU A 33 17.80 2.83 -3.45
C LEU A 33 18.12 2.75 -1.95
N GLU A 34 19.41 2.73 -1.58
CA GLU A 34 19.83 2.72 -0.19
C GLU A 34 19.50 4.02 0.53
N GLN A 35 19.67 5.17 -0.16
CA GLN A 35 19.25 6.47 0.36
C GLN A 35 17.73 6.51 0.59
N GLN A 36 16.94 6.11 -0.41
CA GLN A 36 15.48 6.06 -0.28
C GLN A 36 15.02 5.11 0.84
N ARG A 37 15.71 3.97 1.00
CA ARG A 37 15.45 3.05 2.11
C ARG A 37 15.72 3.73 3.46
N GLY A 38 16.80 4.47 3.58
CA GLY A 38 17.14 5.23 4.79
C GLY A 38 16.05 6.24 5.16
N GLU A 39 15.67 7.09 4.21
CA GLU A 39 14.60 8.09 4.39
C GLU A 39 13.27 7.45 4.81
N LEU A 40 12.86 6.38 4.13
CA LEU A 40 11.63 5.65 4.48
C LEU A 40 11.69 4.99 5.87
N GLN A 41 12.87 4.54 6.30
CA GLN A 41 13.04 3.98 7.64
C GLN A 41 12.95 5.05 8.73
N GLU A 42 13.49 6.24 8.48
CA GLU A 42 13.38 7.40 9.38
C GLU A 42 11.93 7.87 9.51
N ASP A 43 11.23 8.04 8.38
CA ASP A 43 9.82 8.43 8.36
C ASP A 43 8.94 7.39 9.08
N LEU A 44 9.18 6.10 8.81
CA LEU A 44 8.47 5.02 9.48
C LEU A 44 8.72 5.05 11.00
N THR A 45 9.94 5.35 11.41
CA THR A 45 10.28 5.46 12.84
C THR A 45 9.56 6.65 13.48
N ALA A 46 9.55 7.81 12.83
CA ALA A 46 8.84 8.99 13.31
C ALA A 46 7.32 8.74 13.44
N VAL A 47 6.72 8.07 12.45
CA VAL A 47 5.30 7.68 12.50
C VAL A 47 5.05 6.68 13.62
N LYS A 48 5.90 5.66 13.77
CA LYS A 48 5.78 4.67 14.86
C LYS A 48 5.90 5.30 16.24
N LEU A 49 6.81 6.26 16.43
CA LEU A 49 6.94 6.97 17.71
C LEU A 49 5.67 7.77 18.03
N ARG A 50 5.12 8.52 17.07
CA ARG A 50 3.85 9.23 17.24
C ARG A 50 2.67 8.27 17.49
N LEU A 51 2.66 7.12 16.82
CA LEU A 51 1.62 6.11 17.01
C LEU A 51 1.76 5.41 18.37
N SER A 52 2.97 5.19 18.88
CA SER A 52 3.19 4.55 20.19
C SER A 52 2.71 5.40 21.37
N GLU A 53 2.48 6.70 21.17
CA GLU A 53 1.82 7.58 22.14
C GLU A 53 0.28 7.43 22.10
N ILE A 54 -0.25 6.83 21.05
CA ILE A 54 -1.67 6.50 20.89
C ILE A 54 -1.84 5.07 21.44
N ASP A 55 -2.55 4.95 22.55
CA ASP A 55 -2.88 3.68 23.16
C ASP A 55 -3.58 2.75 22.15
N GLU A 56 -2.89 1.68 21.75
CA GLU A 56 -3.36 0.66 20.79
C GLU A 56 -4.44 -0.25 21.43
N GLU A 57 -4.62 -0.20 22.75
CA GLU A 57 -5.61 -0.99 23.50
C GLU A 57 -6.89 -0.19 23.81
N ARG A 58 -7.11 0.94 23.12
CA ARG A 58 -8.33 1.72 23.29
C ARG A 58 -9.57 0.86 23.03
N PRO A 59 -10.54 0.82 23.96
CA PRO A 59 -11.72 -0.02 23.81
C PRO A 59 -12.55 0.39 22.60
N TYR A 60 -13.22 -0.56 21.95
CA TYR A 60 -14.00 -0.35 20.73
C TYR A 60 -14.96 0.85 20.80
N ASP A 61 -15.60 1.06 21.95
CA ASP A 61 -16.55 2.16 22.16
C ASP A 61 -15.90 3.54 22.20
N SER A 62 -14.61 3.62 22.51
CA SER A 62 -13.85 4.87 22.54
C SER A 62 -13.35 5.31 21.15
N LEU A 63 -13.35 4.39 20.18
CA LEU A 63 -12.92 4.68 18.82
C LEU A 63 -13.99 5.49 18.07
N SER A 64 -13.56 6.56 17.41
CA SER A 64 -14.39 7.28 16.47
C SER A 64 -14.75 6.41 15.26
N LEU A 65 -15.80 6.78 14.53
CA LEU A 65 -16.21 6.05 13.33
C LEU A 65 -15.10 6.03 12.26
N ASN A 66 -14.36 7.13 12.12
CA ASN A 66 -13.27 7.22 11.14
C ASN A 66 -12.10 6.31 11.52
N GLU A 67 -11.75 6.21 12.81
CA GLU A 67 -10.74 5.26 13.29
C GLU A 67 -11.16 3.82 12.98
N LYS A 68 -12.41 3.45 13.28
CA LYS A 68 -12.94 2.11 12.95
C LYS A 68 -12.85 1.81 11.45
N VAL A 69 -13.20 2.78 10.60
CA VAL A 69 -13.08 2.64 9.14
C VAL A 69 -11.62 2.48 8.71
N GLY A 70 -10.71 3.24 9.32
CA GLY A 70 -9.26 3.13 9.12
C GLY A 70 -8.75 1.72 9.43
N MET A 71 -9.11 1.18 10.61
CA MET A 71 -8.73 -0.17 11.04
C MET A 71 -9.22 -1.24 10.07
N VAL A 72 -10.47 -1.13 9.58
CA VAL A 72 -11.00 -2.08 8.57
C VAL A 72 -10.20 -2.01 7.27
N ARG A 73 -9.86 -0.81 6.77
CA ARG A 73 -9.05 -0.66 5.56
C ARG A 73 -7.64 -1.20 5.74
N GLU A 74 -7.02 -0.92 6.89
CA GLU A 74 -5.68 -1.40 7.22
C GLU A 74 -5.64 -2.93 7.28
N HIS A 75 -6.56 -3.55 8.02
CA HIS A 75 -6.63 -5.01 8.11
C HIS A 75 -6.86 -5.65 6.73
N ALA A 76 -7.80 -5.09 5.95
CA ALA A 76 -8.10 -5.60 4.62
C ALA A 76 -6.91 -5.48 3.66
N PHE A 77 -6.18 -4.37 3.74
CA PHE A 77 -4.97 -4.15 2.97
C PHE A 77 -3.85 -5.12 3.35
N ARG A 78 -3.64 -5.36 4.65
CA ARG A 78 -2.66 -6.33 5.16
C ARG A 78 -3.02 -7.74 4.69
N LYS A 79 -4.28 -8.16 4.88
CA LYS A 79 -4.81 -9.45 4.42
C LYS A 79 -4.65 -9.64 2.90
N ALA A 80 -4.85 -8.58 2.11
CA ALA A 80 -4.62 -8.61 0.67
C ALA A 80 -3.14 -8.75 0.32
N THR A 81 -2.26 -8.02 1.01
CA THR A 81 -0.81 -8.06 0.80
C THR A 81 -0.24 -9.45 1.08
N ASP A 82 -0.74 -10.12 2.12
CA ASP A 82 -0.29 -11.47 2.52
C ASP A 82 -0.77 -12.60 1.57
N ARG A 83 -1.83 -12.36 0.78
CA ARG A 83 -2.52 -13.38 -0.05
C ARG A 83 -2.40 -13.17 -1.56
N ASN A 84 -1.31 -12.57 -2.04
CA ASN A 84 -1.05 -12.23 -3.46
C ASN A 84 -1.79 -10.98 -3.98
N GLY A 85 -1.99 -9.99 -3.11
CA GLY A 85 -2.46 -8.65 -3.50
C GLY A 85 -3.98 -8.48 -3.58
N ARG A 86 -4.78 -9.52 -3.25
CA ARG A 86 -6.24 -9.42 -3.21
C ARG A 86 -6.82 -10.09 -1.97
N ALA A 87 -7.87 -9.49 -1.42
CA ALA A 87 -8.63 -10.08 -0.32
C ALA A 87 -10.11 -9.71 -0.39
N LYS A 88 -10.89 -10.43 0.39
CA LYS A 88 -12.29 -10.11 0.71
C LYS A 88 -12.40 -10.05 2.23
N LEU A 89 -13.11 -9.04 2.74
CA LEU A 89 -13.53 -8.94 4.13
C LEU A 89 -15.05 -8.94 4.18
N ASP A 90 -15.64 -9.99 4.71
CA ASP A 90 -17.07 -10.01 4.98
C ASP A 90 -17.38 -9.57 6.42
N TYR A 91 -18.63 -9.77 6.83
CA TYR A 91 -19.09 -9.45 8.17
C TYR A 91 -18.28 -10.14 9.27
N ASP A 92 -18.01 -11.43 9.13
CA ASP A 92 -17.34 -12.21 10.17
C ASP A 92 -15.88 -11.75 10.31
N ASP A 93 -15.24 -11.45 9.18
CA ASP A 93 -13.88 -10.89 9.18
C ASP A 93 -13.85 -9.55 9.94
N VAL A 94 -14.79 -8.63 9.67
CA VAL A 94 -14.83 -7.34 10.37
C VAL A 94 -15.13 -7.52 11.85
N MET A 95 -16.09 -8.38 12.20
CA MET A 95 -16.48 -8.61 13.58
C MET A 95 -15.34 -9.21 14.38
N TYR A 96 -14.80 -10.35 13.95
CA TYR A 96 -13.90 -11.16 14.79
C TYR A 96 -12.42 -10.87 14.54
N GLU A 97 -12.02 -10.58 13.30
CA GLU A 97 -10.61 -10.33 13.01
C GLU A 97 -10.20 -8.88 13.27
N VAL A 98 -11.09 -7.90 13.02
CA VAL A 98 -10.76 -6.46 13.20
C VAL A 98 -11.09 -5.98 14.61
N PHE A 99 -12.23 -6.39 15.17
CA PHE A 99 -12.76 -5.81 16.41
C PHE A 99 -13.07 -6.83 17.52
N GLY A 100 -12.66 -8.10 17.37
CA GLY A 100 -12.77 -9.10 18.44
C GLY A 100 -14.19 -9.44 18.91
N GLY A 101 -15.22 -9.19 18.11
CA GLY A 101 -16.61 -9.53 18.42
C GLY A 101 -17.47 -8.38 18.93
N GLU A 102 -16.90 -7.20 19.18
CA GLU A 102 -17.59 -6.03 19.74
C GLU A 102 -18.72 -5.43 18.85
N PRO A 103 -18.53 -5.20 17.53
CA PRO A 103 -19.53 -4.54 16.71
C PRO A 103 -20.68 -5.46 16.30
N GLY A 104 -21.94 -5.03 16.45
CA GLY A 104 -23.08 -5.76 15.89
C GLY A 104 -23.11 -5.80 14.35
N ALA A 105 -23.85 -6.77 13.78
CA ALA A 105 -23.92 -7.03 12.33
C ALA A 105 -24.23 -5.81 11.46
N LYS A 106 -25.24 -5.02 11.84
CA LYS A 106 -25.60 -3.81 11.10
C LYS A 106 -24.44 -2.81 11.03
N HIS A 107 -23.64 -2.73 12.09
CA HIS A 107 -22.50 -1.81 12.15
C HIS A 107 -21.35 -2.31 11.28
N CYS A 108 -21.06 -3.61 11.27
CA CYS A 108 -20.05 -4.18 10.38
C CYS A 108 -20.35 -3.91 8.90
N TYR A 109 -21.61 -4.09 8.46
CA TYR A 109 -22.00 -3.73 7.09
C TYR A 109 -21.86 -2.23 6.80
N LYS A 110 -22.11 -1.38 7.80
CA LYS A 110 -21.86 0.07 7.67
C LYS A 110 -20.37 0.34 7.50
N LEU A 111 -19.51 -0.31 8.29
CA LEU A 111 -18.06 -0.15 8.19
C LEU A 111 -17.51 -0.62 6.84
N ILE A 112 -18.03 -1.71 6.27
CA ILE A 112 -17.67 -2.17 4.91
C ILE A 112 -17.97 -1.09 3.86
N ARG A 113 -19.16 -0.47 3.91
CA ARG A 113 -19.54 0.60 2.97
C ARG A 113 -18.63 1.82 3.11
N LEU A 114 -18.43 2.28 4.33
CA LEU A 114 -17.57 3.44 4.60
C LEU A 114 -16.11 3.15 4.25
N ALA A 115 -15.63 1.93 4.43
CA ALA A 115 -14.30 1.51 4.00
C ALA A 115 -14.15 1.60 2.46
N ALA A 116 -15.20 1.30 1.70
CA ALA A 116 -15.24 1.55 0.26
C ALA A 116 -15.48 3.04 -0.13
N GLY A 117 -15.75 3.91 0.85
CA GLY A 117 -16.05 5.34 0.66
C GLY A 117 -17.47 5.62 0.18
N LEU A 118 -18.40 4.70 0.45
CA LEU A 118 -19.80 4.86 0.11
C LEU A 118 -20.54 5.63 1.20
N GLU A 119 -21.47 6.49 0.79
CA GLU A 119 -22.41 7.15 1.69
C GLU A 119 -23.59 6.23 2.08
N SER A 120 -24.47 6.66 2.98
CA SER A 120 -25.46 5.79 3.64
C SER A 120 -26.39 5.03 2.69
N ASP A 121 -26.61 5.57 1.50
CA ASP A 121 -27.65 5.10 0.58
C ASP A 121 -27.10 4.13 -0.47
N GLU A 122 -25.79 4.20 -0.76
CA GLU A 122 -25.12 3.31 -1.70
C GLU A 122 -24.66 2.03 -1.00
N LYS A 123 -25.13 0.88 -1.50
CA LYS A 123 -24.83 -0.42 -0.89
C LYS A 123 -23.63 -1.11 -1.51
N THR A 124 -23.28 -0.83 -2.75
CA THR A 124 -22.18 -1.49 -3.48
C THR A 124 -21.42 -0.46 -4.31
N GLY A 125 -20.20 -0.80 -4.73
CA GLY A 125 -19.28 0.11 -5.41
C GLY A 125 -18.15 0.59 -4.49
N GLY A 126 -17.44 1.64 -4.89
CA GLY A 126 -16.42 2.25 -4.07
C GLY A 126 -15.82 3.49 -4.73
N THR A 127 -15.59 4.52 -3.93
CA THR A 127 -14.93 5.78 -4.33
C THR A 127 -13.46 5.80 -3.91
N ILE A 128 -13.06 4.91 -2.99
CA ILE A 128 -11.68 4.79 -2.52
C ILE A 128 -10.92 3.82 -3.42
N PRO A 129 -9.79 4.24 -4.02
CA PRO A 129 -8.96 3.36 -4.84
C PRO A 129 -8.58 2.07 -4.11
N GLY A 130 -8.85 0.94 -4.77
CA GLY A 130 -8.53 -0.40 -4.26
C GLY A 130 -9.52 -1.00 -3.27
N PHE A 131 -10.61 -0.31 -2.92
CA PHE A 131 -11.65 -0.82 -2.02
C PHE A 131 -13.01 -0.77 -2.69
N THR A 132 -13.74 -1.89 -2.68
CA THR A 132 -15.07 -1.96 -3.31
C THR A 132 -16.00 -2.84 -2.50
N ALA A 133 -17.13 -2.31 -2.07
CA ALA A 133 -18.20 -3.10 -1.49
C ALA A 133 -18.94 -3.89 -2.59
N ARG A 134 -19.07 -5.20 -2.41
CA ARG A 134 -19.68 -6.10 -3.39
C ARG A 134 -20.77 -6.95 -2.75
N ASP A 135 -21.83 -7.15 -3.50
CA ASP A 135 -22.95 -8.04 -3.18
C ASP A 135 -23.12 -9.05 -4.33
N PRO A 136 -22.31 -10.12 -4.36
CA PRO A 136 -22.36 -11.11 -5.45
C PRO A 136 -23.63 -11.96 -5.38
N SER A 137 -24.07 -12.50 -6.51
CA SER A 137 -25.22 -13.44 -6.57
C SER A 137 -24.98 -14.75 -5.81
N SER A 138 -23.72 -15.10 -5.57
CA SER A 138 -23.32 -16.19 -4.69
C SER A 138 -22.21 -15.73 -3.73
N GLY A 139 -22.40 -16.03 -2.43
CA GLY A 139 -21.49 -15.64 -1.35
C GLY A 139 -22.00 -14.46 -0.53
N ASN A 140 -21.17 -14.01 0.42
CA ASN A 140 -21.52 -12.93 1.34
C ASN A 140 -21.25 -11.55 0.75
N TYR A 141 -22.00 -10.56 1.23
CA TYR A 141 -21.65 -9.16 1.07
C TYR A 141 -20.29 -8.86 1.71
N HIS A 142 -19.37 -8.24 0.97
CA HIS A 142 -17.99 -8.07 1.41
C HIS A 142 -17.33 -6.82 0.84
N LEU A 143 -16.25 -6.39 1.51
CA LEU A 143 -15.26 -5.47 0.99
C LEU A 143 -14.25 -6.25 0.15
N ALA A 144 -14.23 -6.04 -1.16
CA ALA A 144 -13.17 -6.54 -2.03
C ALA A 144 -12.01 -5.54 -2.05
N VAL A 145 -10.79 -6.06 -1.93
CA VAL A 145 -9.57 -5.24 -1.87
C VAL A 145 -8.57 -5.67 -2.94
N ASP A 146 -8.01 -4.69 -3.63
CA ASP A 146 -6.85 -4.82 -4.51
C ASP A 146 -5.71 -3.95 -3.95
N ALA A 147 -4.67 -4.61 -3.43
CA ALA A 147 -3.57 -3.94 -2.73
C ALA A 147 -2.75 -3.04 -3.66
N ALA A 148 -2.69 -3.32 -4.97
CA ALA A 148 -1.93 -2.49 -5.91
C ALA A 148 -2.63 -1.15 -6.19
N GLU A 149 -3.96 -1.15 -6.23
CA GLU A 149 -4.77 0.07 -6.30
C GLU A 149 -4.80 0.79 -4.93
N ALA A 150 -4.94 0.04 -3.83
CA ALA A 150 -4.99 0.62 -2.48
C ALA A 150 -3.68 1.32 -2.09
N LYS A 151 -2.51 0.79 -2.48
CA LYS A 151 -1.20 1.46 -2.28
C LYS A 151 -1.11 2.85 -2.92
N ARG A 152 -1.88 3.09 -3.98
CA ARG A 152 -1.92 4.37 -4.70
C ARG A 152 -2.95 5.34 -4.14
N SER A 153 -3.74 4.90 -3.15
CA SER A 153 -4.79 5.67 -2.51
C SER A 153 -4.21 6.66 -1.50
N GLU A 154 -4.76 7.88 -1.49
CA GLU A 154 -4.40 8.95 -0.54
C GLU A 154 -4.67 8.59 0.93
N VAL A 155 -5.45 7.52 1.14
CA VAL A 155 -5.79 6.98 2.47
C VAL A 155 -4.58 6.36 3.18
N PHE A 156 -3.58 5.85 2.44
CA PHE A 156 -2.34 5.33 3.03
C PHE A 156 -1.15 6.26 2.85
N PHE A 157 -1.19 7.14 1.84
CA PHE A 157 -0.13 8.10 1.55
C PHE A 157 -0.75 9.44 1.11
N PRO A 158 -0.88 10.45 1.99
CA PRO A 158 -1.26 11.78 1.54
C PRO A 158 -0.23 12.26 0.50
N ARG A 159 -0.68 12.69 -0.68
CA ARG A 159 0.23 13.23 -1.71
C ARG A 159 1.01 14.39 -1.08
N THR A 160 2.32 14.25 -0.97
CA THR A 160 3.19 15.42 -0.84
C THR A 160 2.96 16.26 -2.09
N LYS A 161 2.35 17.43 -1.92
CA LYS A 161 2.35 18.47 -2.95
C LYS A 161 3.80 18.81 -3.26
N THR A 162 4.38 18.19 -4.28
CA THR A 162 5.45 18.82 -5.05
C THR A 162 4.79 19.83 -5.98
N ASP A 163 4.32 20.94 -5.40
CA ASP A 163 4.04 22.14 -6.18
C ASP A 163 5.42 22.78 -6.39
N GLY A 164 5.96 22.58 -7.59
CA GLY A 164 7.09 23.33 -8.08
C GLY A 164 6.72 24.81 -8.13
N GLU A 165 7.20 25.56 -7.14
CA GLU A 165 7.25 27.01 -7.24
C GLU A 165 8.47 27.35 -8.11
N GLY A 166 8.21 27.39 -9.41
CA GLY A 166 9.12 27.94 -10.39
C GLY A 166 9.36 29.41 -10.08
N VAL A 167 10.63 29.73 -9.94
CA VAL A 167 11.17 31.10 -9.89
C VAL A 167 10.70 31.84 -11.15
N ALA A 168 9.99 32.94 -10.97
CA ALA A 168 9.83 34.02 -11.96
C ALA A 168 9.65 35.35 -11.23
#